data_AF-B2VG84-F1
#
_entry.id   AF-B2VG84-F1
#
_cell.length_a   1.000
_cell.length_b   1.000
_cell.length_c   1.000
_cell.angle_alpha   90.00
_cell.angle_beta   90.00
_cell.angle_gamma   90.00
#
_symmetry.space_group_name_H-M   'P 1'
#
loop_
_entity.id
_entity.type
_entity.pdbx_description
1 polymer ?
#
loop_
_entity_poly.entity_id
_entity_poly.type
_entity_poly.pdbx_seq_one_letter_code
_entity_poly.pdbx_strand_id
1 'polypeptide(L)' 'MEFEQNRAAKPVSWMLIRTFFIVPYRRWQARRLRACTRKVLSRLNDSQLKDIGLTGEDVRRL' A
#
# COMPACT_ATOMS: atom_id res chain seq x y z
N MET A 1 -17.37 27.81 -31.50
CA MET A 1 -16.56 26.57 -31.62
C MET A 1 -15.51 26.57 -30.51
N GLU A 2 -15.92 26.35 -29.25
CA GLU A 2 -15.05 26.49 -28.06
C GLU A 2 -14.68 25.15 -27.39
N PHE A 3 -14.98 24.01 -28.02
CA PHE A 3 -14.89 22.70 -27.36
C PHE A 3 -13.50 22.04 -27.39
N GLU A 4 -12.52 22.61 -28.11
CA GLU A 4 -11.20 21.98 -28.32
C GLU A 4 -10.09 22.48 -27.37
N GLN A 5 -10.25 23.62 -26.68
CA GLN A 5 -9.16 24.19 -25.88
C GLN A 5 -8.97 23.57 -24.48
N ASN A 6 -9.92 22.77 -23.99
CA ASN A 6 -9.93 22.31 -22.59
C ASN A 6 -9.24 20.94 -22.34
N ARG A 7 -8.60 20.35 -23.36
CA ARG A 7 -7.89 19.06 -23.26
C ARG A 7 -6.43 19.18 -22.80
N ALA A 8 -5.80 20.33 -23.00
CA ALA A 8 -4.35 20.50 -22.76
C ALA A 8 -3.96 20.89 -21.32
N ALA A 9 -4.89 21.39 -20.49
CA ALA A 9 -4.56 21.96 -19.17
C ALA A 9 -4.54 20.95 -18.00
N LYS A 10 -5.00 19.71 -18.20
CA LYS A 10 -5.17 18.71 -17.13
C LYS A 10 -4.02 17.72 -16.85
N PRO A 11 -3.00 17.50 -17.72
CA PRO A 11 -2.02 16.44 -17.46
C PRO A 11 -1.12 16.78 -16.27
N VAL A 12 -0.75 18.05 -16.11
CA VAL A 12 0.14 18.49 -15.03
C VAL A 12 -0.56 18.37 -13.67
N SER A 13 -1.79 18.88 -13.53
CA SER A 13 -2.52 18.81 -12.26
C SER A 13 -2.82 17.38 -11.83
N TRP A 14 -3.19 16.49 -12.76
CA TRP A 14 -3.43 15.08 -12.46
C TRP A 14 -2.15 14.34 -12.06
N MET A 15 -1.03 14.65 -12.72
CA MET A 15 0.27 14.06 -12.41
C MET A 15 0.78 14.51 -11.03
N LEU A 16 0.53 15.77 -10.66
CA LEU A 16 0.80 16.30 -9.32
C LEU A 16 -0.06 15.60 -8.27
N ILE A 17 -1.38 15.50 -8.49
CA ILE A 17 -2.30 14.80 -7.56
C ILE A 17 -1.84 13.36 -7.34
N ARG A 18 -1.48 12.66 -8.41
CA ARG A 18 -1.03 11.28 -8.34
C ARG A 18 0.29 11.15 -7.57
N THR A 19 1.24 12.04 -7.79
CA THR A 19 2.55 12.01 -7.15
C THR A 19 2.49 12.39 -5.68
N PHE A 20 1.78 13.46 -5.34
CA PHE A 20 1.78 14.01 -3.98
C PHE A 20 0.75 13.36 -3.05
N PHE A 21 -0.32 12.77 -3.58
CA PHE A 21 -1.37 12.18 -2.75
C PHE A 21 -1.49 10.67 -2.96
N ILE A 22 -1.67 10.21 -4.20
CA ILE A 22 -1.97 8.79 -4.46
C ILE A 22 -0.78 7.88 -4.12
N VAL A 23 0.42 8.20 -4.63
CA VAL A 23 1.62 7.38 -4.38
C VAL A 23 1.97 7.28 -2.89
N PRO A 24 2.07 8.37 -2.12
CA PRO A 24 2.36 8.28 -0.70
C PRO A 24 1.23 7.63 0.08
N TYR A 25 -0.04 7.90 -0.25
CA TYR A 25 -1.17 7.24 0.39
C TYR A 25 -1.12 5.72 0.20
N ARG A 26 -0.87 5.23 -1.01
CA ARG A 26 -0.76 3.78 -1.27
C ARG A 26 0.43 3.16 -0.53
N ARG A 27 1.56 3.86 -0.46
CA ARG A 27 2.72 3.42 0.34
C ARG A 27 2.39 3.36 1.82
N TRP A 28 1.73 4.39 2.35
CA TRP A 28 1.28 4.42 3.74
C TRP A 28 0.29 3.30 4.04
N GLN A 29 -0.71 3.10 3.18
CA GLN A 29 -1.70 2.05 3.30
C GLN A 29 -1.03 0.67 3.29
N ALA A 30 -0.09 0.42 2.38
CA ALA A 30 0.68 -0.83 2.33
C ALA A 30 1.48 -1.05 3.61
N ARG A 31 2.14 -0.01 4.14
CA ARG A 31 2.85 -0.09 5.43
C ARG A 31 1.90 -0.39 6.57
N ARG A 32 0.72 0.24 6.60
CA ARG A 32 -0.29 0.00 7.64
C ARG A 32 -0.83 -1.41 7.59
N LEU A 33 -1.08 -1.93 6.38
CA LEU A 33 -1.53 -3.30 6.18
C LEU A 33 -0.47 -4.28 6.70
N ARG A 34 0.80 -4.10 6.32
CA ARG A 34 1.92 -4.93 6.81
C ARG A 34 2.05 -4.90 8.32
N ALA A 35 1.97 -3.72 8.94
CA ALA A 35 2.02 -3.59 10.40
C ALA A 35 0.84 -4.31 11.09
N CYS A 36 -0.36 -4.22 10.51
CA CYS A 36 -1.54 -4.94 11.02
C CYS A 36 -1.36 -6.46 10.88
N THR A 37 -0.95 -6.93 9.70
CA THR A 37 -0.65 -8.33 9.43
C THR A 37 0.40 -8.86 10.40
N ARG A 38 1.50 -8.13 10.61
CA ARG A 38 2.54 -8.51 11.57
C ARG A 38 1.99 -8.63 13.00
N LYS A 39 1.12 -7.72 13.43
CA LYS A 39 0.49 -7.76 14.76
C LYS A 39 -0.46 -8.95 14.93
N VAL A 40 -1.15 -9.36 13.88
CA VAL A 40 -2.02 -10.55 13.90
C VAL A 40 -1.16 -11.81 13.93
N LEU A 41 -0.18 -11.91 13.04
CA LEU A 41 0.70 -13.06 12.94
C LEU A 41 1.56 -13.24 14.21
N SER A 42 1.99 -12.15 14.85
CA SER A 42 2.77 -12.22 16.11
C SER A 42 1.96 -12.74 17.30
N ARG A 43 0.63 -12.86 17.18
CA ARG A 43 -0.24 -13.44 18.20
C ARG A 43 -0.52 -14.93 17.96
N LEU A 44 -0.18 -15.44 16.78
CA LEU A 44 -0.33 -16.85 16.46
C LEU A 44 0.83 -17.65 17.06
N ASN A 45 0.54 -18.91 17.40
CA ASN A 45 1.56 -19.83 17.88
C ASN A 45 2.39 -20.38 16.71
N ASP A 46 3.61 -20.85 16.97
CA ASP A 46 4.52 -21.33 15.92
C ASP A 46 3.95 -22.50 15.10
N SER A 47 3.13 -23.35 15.71
CA SER A 47 2.41 -24.42 14.99
C SER A 47 1.43 -23.86 13.96
N GLN A 48 0.67 -22.83 14.34
CA GLN A 48 -0.32 -22.18 13.46
C GLN A 48 0.36 -21.38 12.36
N LEU A 49 1.52 -20.78 12.63
CA LEU A 49 2.34 -20.13 11.60
C LEU A 49 2.87 -21.17 10.60
N LYS A 50 3.32 -22.33 11.08
CA LYS A 50 3.82 -23.41 10.23
C LYS A 50 2.72 -23.99 9.31
N ASP A 51 1.48 -24.07 9.79
CA ASP A 51 0.33 -24.54 9.00
C ASP A 51 0.03 -23.62 7.80
N ILE A 52 0.28 -22.32 7.92
CA ILE A 52 0.16 -21.36 6.82
C ILE A 52 1.48 -21.17 6.05
N GLY A 53 2.48 -22.01 6.30
CA GLY A 53 3.78 -21.99 5.61
C GLY A 53 4.67 -20.81 5.99
N LEU A 54 4.43 -20.18 7.14
CA LEU A 54 5.24 -19.07 7.65
C LEU A 54 6.04 -19.50 8.88
N THR A 55 7.22 -18.90 9.05
CA THR A 55 8.00 -19.03 10.29
C THR A 55 7.92 -17.74 11.10
N GLY A 56 8.19 -17.81 12.41
CA GLY A 56 8.29 -16.60 13.25
C GLY A 56 9.36 -15.61 12.74
N GLU A 57 10.40 -16.09 12.05
CA GLU A 57 11.38 -15.23 11.39
C GLU A 57 10.78 -14.46 10.20
N ASP A 58 9.92 -15.09 9.41
CA ASP A 58 9.23 -14.42 8.29
C ASP A 58 8.31 -13.31 8.81
N VAL A 59 7.62 -13.56 9.92
CA VAL A 59 6.80 -12.54 10.62
C VAL A 59 7.65 -11.39 11.15
N ARG A 60 8.90 -11.67 11.54
CA ARG A 60 9.84 -10.64 12.01
C ARG A 60 10.46 -9.82 10.87
N ARG A 61 10.54 -10.39 9.66
CA ARG A 61 11.10 -9.77 8.45
C ARG A 61 10.06 -9.00 7.60
N LEU A 62 8.76 -9.12 7.90
CA LEU A 62 7.64 -8.38 7.28
C LEU A 62 7.57 -6.89 7.66
#